data_AF-A0A938WAD8-F1
#
_entry.id   AF-A0A938WAD8-F1
#
_cell.length_a   1.000
_cell.length_b   1.000
_cell.length_c   1.000
_cell.angle_alpha   90.00
_cell.angle_beta   90.00
_cell.angle_gamma   90.00
#
_symmetry.space_group_name_H-M   'P 1'
#
loop_
_entity.id
_entity.type
_entity.pdbx_description
1 polymer ?
#
loop_
_entity_poly.entity_id
_entity_poly.type
_entity_poly.pdbx_seq_one_letter_code
_entity_poly.pdbx_strand_id
1 'polypeptide(L)' 'MSNTVTVRLPEELANWLRDLARRRGLSQSQIIKDQLEAARQGAPDRPFMKLAGSIRGLPGNLSQRKGYSRS' A
#
# COMPACT_ATOMS: atom_id res chain seq x y z
N MET A 1 -3.87 16.36 15.93
CA MET A 1 -3.18 15.52 16.93
C MET A 1 -2.00 14.85 16.25
N SER A 2 -0.79 14.93 16.82
CA SER A 2 0.39 14.27 16.27
C SER A 2 0.63 12.95 17.01
N ASN A 3 0.67 11.83 16.29
CA ASN A 3 1.07 10.54 16.84
C ASN A 3 2.54 10.27 16.45
N THR A 4 3.38 9.98 17.45
CA THR A 4 4.78 9.64 17.24
C THR A 4 4.95 8.13 17.27
N VAL A 5 5.64 7.58 16.27
CA VAL A 5 5.99 6.16 16.19
C VAL A 5 7.51 6.05 16.20
N THR A 6 8.06 5.27 17.13
CA THR A 6 9.50 4.99 17.20
C THR A 6 9.76 3.62 16.58
N VAL A 7 10.56 3.57 15.52
CA VAL A 7 10.88 2.34 14.78
C VAL A 7 12.39 2.12 14.81
N ARG A 8 12.82 0.89 15.08
CA ARG A 8 14.22 0.49 14.90
C ARG A 8 14.46 0.12 13.44
N LEU A 9 15.40 0.81 12.80
CA LEU A 9 15.79 0.52 11.43
C LEU A 9 17.11 -0.26 11.42
N PRO A 10 17.30 -1.19 10.47
CA PRO A 10 18.62 -1.74 10.18
C PRO A 10 19.62 -0.62 9.88
N GLU A 11 20.89 -0.82 10.26
CA GLU A 11 21.94 0.20 10.12
C GLU A 11 22.09 0.68 8.66
N GLU A 12 22.07 -0.26 7.71
CA GLU A 12 22.15 0.03 6.28
C GLU A 12 21.03 0.98 5.82
N LEU A 13 19.79 0.70 6.24
CA LEU A 13 18.62 1.51 5.88
C LEU A 13 18.69 2.91 6.52
N ALA A 14 19.20 2.99 7.76
CA ALA A 14 19.38 4.26 8.45
C ALA A 14 20.47 5.13 7.79
N ASN A 15 21.57 4.51 7.34
CA ASN A 15 22.64 5.17 6.60
C ASN A 15 22.12 5.68 5.25
N TRP A 16 21.43 4.83 4.50
CA TRP A 16 20.80 5.20 3.23
C TRP A 16 19.84 6.38 3.39
N LEU A 17 19.00 6.38 4.44
CA LEU A 17 18.05 7.47 4.70
C LEU A 17 18.78 8.78 5.02
N ARG A 18 19.88 8.75 5.79
CA ARG A 18 20.72 9.93 6.06
C ARG A 18 21.31 10.52 4.77
N ASP A 19 21.84 9.68 3.91
CA ASP A 19 22.44 10.14 2.66
C ASP A 19 21.40 10.68 1.68
N LEU A 20 20.23 10.04 1.61
CA LEU A 20 19.11 10.53 0.81
C LEU A 20 18.63 11.91 1.29
N ALA A 21 18.50 12.08 2.61
CA ALA A 21 18.16 13.36 3.23
C ALA A 21 19.17 14.46 2.86
N ARG A 22 20.47 14.17 2.98
CA ARG A 22 21.54 15.10 2.60
C ARG A 22 21.48 15.48 1.13
N ARG A 23 21.29 14.50 0.23
CA ARG A 23 21.24 14.74 -1.23
C ARG A 23 20.02 15.56 -1.65
N ARG A 24 18.87 15.35 -1.00
CA ARG A 24 17.62 16.06 -1.32
C ARG A 24 17.46 17.39 -0.58
N GLY A 25 18.30 17.66 0.43
CA GLY A 25 18.15 18.84 1.29
C GLY A 25 16.88 18.80 2.15
N LEU A 26 16.36 17.60 2.44
CA LEU A 26 15.12 17.39 3.20
C LEU A 26 15.43 16.70 4.53
N SER A 27 14.52 16.84 5.50
CA SER A 27 14.63 16.08 6.75
C SER A 27 14.29 14.59 6.54
N GLN A 28 14.91 13.71 7.32
CA GLN A 28 14.61 12.27 7.30
C GLN A 28 13.13 12.01 7.60
N SER A 29 12.57 12.73 8.58
CA SER A 29 11.16 12.63 8.94
C SER A 29 10.24 13.01 7.80
N GLN A 30 10.60 14.01 6.98
CA GLN A 30 9.83 14.39 5.81
C GLN A 30 9.86 13.29 4.75
N ILE A 31 11.03 12.72 4.45
CA ILE A 31 11.16 11.58 3.53
C ILE A 31 10.31 10.39 4.00
N ILE A 32 10.34 10.07 5.30
CA ILE A 32 9.53 8.97 5.86
C ILE A 32 8.05 9.28 5.71
N LYS A 33 7.61 10.51 6.03
CA LYS A 33 6.20 10.92 5.90
C LYS A 33 5.72 10.84 4.45
N ASP A 34 6.51 11.37 3.52
CA ASP A 34 6.19 11.37 2.09
C ASP A 34 6.07 9.94 1.56
N GLN A 35 6.95 9.03 1.99
CA GLN A 35 6.85 7.64 1.58
C GLN A 35 5.70 6.87 2.24
N LEU A 36 5.38 7.16 3.49
CA LEU A 36 4.20 6.58 4.13
C LEU A 36 2.91 7.07 3.45
N GLU A 37 2.86 8.33 3.04
CA GLU A 37 1.72 8.90 2.32
C GLU A 37 1.63 8.32 0.89
N ALA A 38 2.75 8.19 0.18
CA ALA A 38 2.80 7.53 -1.11
C ALA A 38 2.40 6.05 -1.01
N ALA A 39 2.84 5.33 0.03
CA ALA A 39 2.42 3.96 0.29
C ALA A 39 0.92 3.88 0.65
N ARG A 40 0.37 4.86 1.37
CA ARG A 40 -1.07 4.94 1.66
C ARG A 40 -1.89 5.12 0.38
N GLN A 41 -1.43 5.97 -0.54
CA GLN A 41 -2.10 6.24 -1.81
C GLN A 41 -1.90 5.13 -2.84
N GLY A 42 -0.72 4.51 -2.83
CA GLY A 42 -0.31 3.45 -3.75
C GLY A 42 -0.70 2.05 -3.30
N ALA A 43 -1.03 1.85 -2.02
CA ALA A 43 -1.69 0.63 -1.57
C ALA A 43 -3.05 0.57 -2.24
N PRO A 44 -3.29 -0.40 -3.14
CA PRO A 44 -4.64 -0.64 -3.58
C PRO A 44 -5.32 -1.28 -2.38
N ASP A 45 -5.93 -0.44 -1.52
CA ASP A 45 -7.22 -0.83 -1.00
C ASP A 45 -7.98 -1.19 -2.27
N ARG A 46 -8.11 -2.49 -2.52
CA ARG A 46 -8.97 -3.01 -3.55
C ARG A 46 -10.32 -3.01 -2.85
N PRO A 47 -11.10 -1.92 -2.81
CA PRO A 47 -12.35 -1.91 -2.07
C PRO A 47 -13.29 -2.97 -2.61
N PHE A 48 -13.10 -3.45 -3.82
CA PHE A 48 -13.82 -4.60 -4.39
C PHE A 48 -13.40 -5.95 -3.79
N MET A 49 -12.20 -6.11 -3.22
CA MET A 49 -11.78 -7.35 -2.54
C MET A 49 -12.58 -7.62 -1.28
N LYS A 50 -13.18 -6.61 -0.64
CA LYS A 50 -14.15 -6.82 0.45
C LYS A 50 -15.40 -7.58 -0.01
N LEU A 51 -15.69 -7.56 -1.32
CA LEU A 51 -16.79 -8.29 -1.94
C LEU A 51 -16.38 -9.71 -2.35
N ALA A 52 -15.08 -10.02 -2.38
CA ALA A 52 -14.60 -11.36 -2.70
C ALA A 52 -15.05 -12.35 -1.61
N GLY A 53 -15.79 -13.39 -2.00
CA GLY A 53 -16.33 -14.39 -1.05
C GLY A 53 -17.52 -13.92 -0.20
N SER A 54 -18.03 -12.70 -0.42
CA SER A 54 -19.25 -12.19 0.25
C SER A 54 -20.51 -12.99 -0.14
N ILE A 55 -20.53 -13.56 -1.34
CA ILE A 55 -21.61 -14.41 -1.83
C ILE A 55 -21.18 -15.87 -1.65
N ARG A 56 -21.93 -16.63 -0.82
CA ARG A 56 -21.73 -18.07 -0.60
C ARG A 56 -22.91 -18.85 -1.18
N GLY A 57 -22.64 -20.05 -1.69
CA GLY A 57 -23.69 -20.98 -2.18
C GLY A 57 -24.07 -20.83 -3.66
N LEU A 58 -23.42 -19.93 -4.41
CA LEU A 58 -23.57 -19.86 -5.86
C LEU A 58 -22.53 -20.73 -6.58
N PRO A 59 -22.84 -21.25 -7.78
CA PRO A 59 -21.88 -22.00 -8.61
C PRO A 59 -20.63 -21.18 -8.94
N GLY A 60 -19.44 -21.79 -8.88
CA GLY A 60 -18.16 -21.09 -9.13
C GLY A 60 -17.94 -20.62 -10.58
N ASN A 61 -18.84 -20.95 -11.50
CA ASN A 61 -18.71 -20.68 -12.94
C ASN A 61 -19.72 -19.64 -13.46
N LEU A 62 -20.24 -18.77 -12.60
CA LEU A 62 -21.22 -17.73 -13.00
C LEU A 62 -20.69 -16.81 -14.11
N SER A 63 -19.41 -16.45 -14.09
CA SER A 63 -18.76 -15.62 -15.12
C SER A 63 -18.59 -16.33 -16.47
N GLN A 64 -18.79 -17.65 -16.52
CA GLN A 64 -18.66 -18.47 -17.72
C GLN A 64 -20.00 -18.76 -18.40
N ARG A 65 -21.12 -18.29 -17.83
CA ARG A 65 -22.44 -18.48 -18.47
C ARG A 65 -22.54 -17.70 -19.78
N LYS A 66 -23.06 -18.37 -20.81
CA LYS A 66 -23.36 -17.81 -22.13
C LYS A 66 -24.21 -16.54 -21.96
N GLY A 67 -23.69 -15.39 -22.39
CA GLY A 67 -24.29 -14.06 -22.20
C GLY A 67 -23.52 -13.12 -21.27
N TYR A 68 -22.63 -13.64 -20.40
CA TYR A 68 -21.73 -12.84 -19.53
C TYR A 68 -20.26 -12.92 -19.94
N SER A 69 -19.88 -13.97 -20.69
CA SER A 69 -18.60 -14.04 -21.35
C SER A 69 -18.54 -12.93 -22.41
N ARG A 70 -17.76 -11.89 -22.13
CA ARG A 70 -17.35 -10.93 -23.15
C ARG A 70 -16.44 -11.68 -24.12
N SER A 71 -17.00 -12.04 -25.27
CA SER A 71 -16.23 -12.28 -26.48
C SER A 71 -15.48 -11.00 -26.86
#